data_AF-A0A936PY87-F1
#
_entry.id   AF-A0A936PY87-F1
#
_cell.length_a   1.000
_cell.length_b   1.000
_cell.length_c   1.000
_cell.angle_alpha   90.00
_cell.angle_beta   90.00
_cell.angle_gamma   90.00
#
_symmetry.space_group_name_H-M   'P 1'
#
loop_
_entity.id
_entity.type
_entity.pdbx_description
1 polymer ?
#
loop_
_entity_poly.entity_id
_entity_poly.type
_entity_poly.pdbx_seq_one_letter_code
_entity_poly.pdbx_strand_id
1 'polypeptide(L)'
;MDESAISTTLHHAYGRAPSGQRVTLYAPTHGARRTLVGAISLDGRTTLAVLEEGLRVDSFKTFILDQLAPMLRAGDVVIMDNLSTHKNPEAVAAIEATGAEVVFQPRYSPEFNAIEMCWSWIKHDLRRIGCRAIDRLVTYAERRWAEITPTLCRAWARGCGYAV
;
A
#
# COMPACT_ATOMS: atom_id res chain seq x y z
N MET A 1 -2.02 -7.48 -1.79
CA MET A 1 -1.37 -6.96 -0.56
C MET A 1 0.05 -6.60 -0.93
N ASP A 2 0.59 -5.57 -0.30
CA ASP A 2 1.94 -5.06 -0.57
C ASP A 2 2.35 -4.05 0.51
N GLU A 3 3.62 -3.63 0.47
CA GLU A 3 4.13 -2.52 1.26
C GLU A 3 4.44 -1.25 0.44
N SER A 4 4.36 -0.08 1.08
CA SER A 4 4.84 1.17 0.49
C SER A 4 5.47 2.09 1.50
N ALA A 5 6.58 2.72 1.14
CA ALA A 5 7.22 3.73 2.00
C ALA A 5 6.59 5.11 1.84
N ILE A 6 6.32 5.79 2.95
CA ILE A 6 6.03 7.23 3.01
C ILE A 6 7.21 7.96 3.66
N SER A 7 7.45 9.21 3.24
CA SER A 7 8.62 9.98 3.65
C SER A 7 8.31 11.47 3.73
N THR A 8 8.96 12.18 4.65
CA THR A 8 8.88 13.64 4.74
C THR A 8 9.49 14.37 3.54
N THR A 9 10.19 13.64 2.67
CA THR A 9 10.70 14.12 1.37
C THR A 9 9.62 14.19 0.29
N LEU A 10 8.42 13.65 0.50
CA LEU A 10 7.34 13.68 -0.50
C LEU A 10 6.92 15.12 -0.84
N HIS A 11 6.89 15.42 -2.14
CA HIS A 11 6.42 16.68 -2.71
C HIS A 11 5.93 16.44 -4.14
N HIS A 12 5.15 17.37 -4.69
CA HIS A 12 4.81 17.34 -6.11
C HIS A 12 6.05 17.56 -6.97
N ALA A 13 6.23 16.70 -7.97
CA ALA A 13 7.30 16.84 -8.97
C ALA A 13 7.05 17.99 -9.95
N TYR A 14 5.79 18.44 -10.08
CA TYR A 14 5.38 19.46 -11.03
C TYR A 14 4.46 20.48 -10.36
N GLY A 15 4.57 21.74 -10.77
CA GLY A 15 3.67 22.81 -10.39
C GLY A 15 3.27 23.64 -11.60
N ARG A 16 2.23 24.46 -11.46
CA ARG A 16 1.77 25.38 -12.51
C ARG A 16 1.86 26.82 -12.01
N ALA A 17 2.39 27.69 -12.87
CA ALA A 17 2.43 29.14 -12.67
C ALA A 17 2.08 29.85 -13.99
N PRO A 18 1.70 31.14 -13.95
CA PRO A 18 1.54 31.96 -15.15
C PRO A 18 2.79 31.95 -16.04
N SER A 19 2.61 32.21 -17.34
CA SER A 19 3.71 32.29 -18.30
C SER A 19 4.77 33.29 -17.83
N GLY A 20 6.05 32.89 -17.89
CA GLY A 20 7.19 33.68 -17.42
C GLY A 20 7.47 33.59 -15.92
N GLN A 21 6.64 32.93 -15.11
CA GLN A 21 6.86 32.75 -13.68
C GLN A 21 7.39 31.35 -13.36
N ARG A 22 8.35 31.28 -12.41
CA ARG A 22 8.91 30.02 -11.92
C ARG A 22 8.14 29.54 -10.68
N VAL A 23 7.74 28.27 -10.66
CA VAL A 23 7.34 27.61 -9.43
C VAL A 23 8.60 27.22 -8.65
N THR A 24 8.72 27.72 -7.44
CA THR A 24 9.81 27.36 -6.52
C THR A 24 9.24 26.55 -5.36
N LEU A 25 9.85 25.39 -5.09
CA LEU A 25 9.52 24.55 -3.95
C LEU A 25 10.81 24.10 -3.27
N TYR A 26 10.81 24.11 -1.94
CA TYR A 26 11.89 23.58 -1.12
C TYR A 26 11.47 22.23 -0.56
N ALA A 27 12.26 21.20 -0.88
CA ALA A 27 12.05 19.85 -0.37
C ALA A 27 13.38 19.28 0.15
N PRO A 28 13.34 18.54 1.27
CA PRO A 28 14.53 17.87 1.76
C PRO A 28 14.87 16.66 0.89
N THR A 29 16.17 16.35 0.77
CA THR A 29 16.67 15.15 0.07
C THR A 29 16.68 13.92 0.97
N HIS A 30 16.81 14.11 2.29
CA HIS A 30 16.74 13.08 3.32
C HIS A 30 15.66 13.41 4.34
N GLY A 31 15.01 12.39 4.89
CA GLY A 31 13.91 12.60 5.81
C GLY A 31 13.48 11.34 6.53
N ALA A 32 12.64 11.53 7.54
CA ALA A 32 12.01 10.42 8.25
C ALA A 32 11.08 9.65 7.31
N ARG A 33 11.05 8.33 7.49
CA ARG A 33 10.25 7.40 6.70
C ARG A 33 9.46 6.45 7.58
N ARG A 34 8.36 5.94 7.05
CA ARG A 34 7.58 4.83 7.59
C ARG A 34 7.24 3.88 6.46
N THR A 35 7.11 2.61 6.79
CA THR A 35 6.62 1.60 5.85
C THR A 35 5.16 1.34 6.18
N LEU A 36 4.31 1.42 5.17
CA LEU A 36 2.92 0.99 5.25
C LEU A 36 2.84 -0.42 4.70
N VAL A 37 2.13 -1.31 5.36
CA VAL A 37 1.80 -2.65 4.85
C VAL A 37 0.30 -2.75 4.81
N GLY A 38 -0.29 -3.09 3.67
CA GLY A 38 -1.74 -3.07 3.54
C GLY A 38 -2.29 -4.15 2.63
N ALA A 39 -3.56 -4.46 2.83
CA ALA A 39 -4.33 -5.33 1.96
C ALA A 39 -5.69 -4.72 1.66
N ILE A 40 -6.13 -4.84 0.40
CA ILE A 40 -7.45 -4.40 -0.07
C ILE A 40 -8.17 -5.58 -0.74
N SER A 41 -9.49 -5.59 -0.67
CA SER A 41 -10.36 -6.58 -1.30
C SER A 41 -11.41 -5.93 -2.18
N LEU A 42 -11.91 -6.65 -3.19
CA LEU A 42 -12.96 -6.21 -4.12
C LEU A 42 -14.28 -5.86 -3.44
N ASP A 43 -14.53 -6.42 -2.25
CA ASP A 43 -15.69 -6.16 -1.41
C ASP A 43 -15.46 -5.04 -0.38
N GLY A 44 -14.32 -4.36 -0.44
CA GLY A 44 -13.98 -3.21 0.41
C GLY A 44 -13.44 -3.56 1.80
N ARG A 45 -13.22 -4.85 2.11
CA ARG A 45 -12.40 -5.23 3.28
C ARG A 45 -10.98 -4.70 3.09
N THR A 46 -10.44 -4.04 4.11
CA THR A 46 -9.07 -3.52 4.10
C THR A 46 -8.38 -3.66 5.45
N THR A 47 -7.07 -3.86 5.45
CA THR A 47 -6.22 -3.73 6.64
C THR A 47 -4.95 -2.96 6.33
N LEU A 48 -4.45 -2.18 7.30
CA LEU A 48 -3.26 -1.35 7.19
C LEU A 48 -2.46 -1.40 8.49
N ALA A 49 -1.16 -1.66 8.38
CA ALA A 49 -0.20 -1.49 9.45
C ALA A 49 0.84 -0.43 9.09
N VAL A 50 1.31 0.31 10.09
CA VAL A 50 2.39 1.28 9.98
C VAL A 50 3.59 0.75 10.74
N LEU A 51 4.70 0.59 10.04
CA LEU A 51 5.97 0.13 10.60
C LEU A 51 6.96 1.30 10.67
N GLU A 52 7.71 1.35 11.77
CA GLU A 52 8.76 2.36 11.95
C GLU A 52 9.90 2.19 10.94
N GLU A 53 10.20 0.95 10.59
CA GLU A 53 11.29 0.56 9.70
C GLU A 53 10.78 -0.20 8.47
N GLY A 54 11.69 -0.76 7.68
CA GLY A 54 11.36 -1.60 6.52
C GLY A 54 10.62 -2.89 6.93
N LEU A 55 9.87 -3.46 5.99
CA LEU A 55 9.19 -4.74 6.20
C LEU A 55 10.23 -5.85 6.42
N ARG A 56 10.18 -6.48 7.60
CA ARG A 56 10.97 -7.69 7.94
C ARG A 56 10.06 -8.90 8.06
N VAL A 57 10.66 -10.09 8.06
CA VAL A 57 9.96 -11.37 8.20
C VAL A 57 9.02 -11.40 9.41
N ASP A 58 9.49 -10.97 10.58
CA ASP A 58 8.66 -11.01 11.80
C ASP A 58 7.49 -10.03 11.73
N SER A 59 7.73 -8.77 11.34
CA SER A 59 6.64 -7.79 11.15
C SER A 59 5.64 -8.20 10.07
N PHE A 60 6.11 -8.89 9.02
CA PHE A 60 5.26 -9.44 7.99
C PHE A 60 4.38 -10.57 8.53
N LYS A 61 4.98 -11.52 9.26
CA LYS A 61 4.24 -12.61 9.92
C LYS A 61 3.18 -12.06 10.88
N THR A 62 3.53 -11.08 11.71
CA THR A 62 2.59 -10.42 12.63
C THR A 62 1.44 -9.78 11.85
N PHE A 63 1.72 -9.03 10.78
CA PHE A 63 0.65 -8.44 9.96
C PHE A 63 -0.29 -9.52 9.38
N ILE A 64 0.27 -10.64 8.90
CA ILE A 64 -0.54 -11.73 8.36
C ILE A 64 -1.41 -12.37 9.44
N LEU A 65 -0.82 -12.79 10.55
CA LEU A 65 -1.50 -13.53 11.61
C LEU A 65 -2.55 -12.68 12.32
N ASP A 66 -2.19 -11.44 12.64
CA ASP A 66 -3.02 -10.61 13.52
C ASP A 66 -4.04 -9.77 12.76
N GLN A 67 -3.81 -9.51 11.47
CA GLN A 67 -4.64 -8.59 10.70
C GLN A 67 -5.21 -9.18 9.41
N LEU A 68 -4.38 -9.77 8.54
CA LEU A 68 -4.87 -10.23 7.25
C LEU A 68 -5.69 -11.52 7.37
N ALA A 69 -5.12 -12.58 7.92
CA ALA A 69 -5.76 -13.89 8.01
C ALA A 69 -7.13 -13.86 8.69
N PRO A 70 -7.34 -13.14 9.82
CA PRO A 70 -8.66 -13.03 10.45
C PRO A 70 -9.76 -12.41 9.57
N MET A 71 -9.39 -11.68 8.52
CA MET A 71 -10.32 -11.03 7.61
C MET A 71 -10.66 -11.88 6.38
N LEU A 72 -9.92 -12.96 6.12
CA LEU A 72 -10.08 -13.79 4.94
C LEU A 72 -11.26 -14.76 5.09
N ARG A 73 -11.76 -15.21 3.94
CA ARG A 73 -12.82 -16.20 3.80
C ARG A 73 -12.36 -17.28 2.83
N ALA A 74 -12.96 -18.46 2.97
CA ALA A 74 -12.76 -19.54 2.01
C ALA A 74 -13.08 -19.06 0.58
N GLY A 75 -12.15 -19.31 -0.36
CA GLY A 75 -12.22 -18.86 -1.74
C GLY A 75 -11.70 -17.44 -2.01
N ASP A 76 -11.25 -16.69 -0.99
CA ASP A 76 -10.48 -15.46 -1.23
C ASP A 76 -9.12 -15.82 -1.87
N VAL A 77 -8.62 -14.95 -2.77
CA VAL A 77 -7.29 -15.09 -3.37
C VAL A 77 -6.40 -13.93 -2.93
N VAL A 78 -5.35 -14.24 -2.18
CA VAL A 78 -4.37 -13.27 -1.70
C VAL A 78 -3.24 -13.14 -2.70
N ILE A 79 -3.21 -12.01 -3.40
CA ILE A 79 -2.15 -11.67 -4.35
C ILE A 79 -1.03 -10.92 -3.60
N MET A 80 0.21 -11.42 -3.73
CA MET A 80 1.43 -10.81 -3.17
C MET A 80 2.52 -10.74 -4.25
N ASP A 81 3.46 -9.80 -4.10
CA ASP A 81 4.63 -9.75 -4.96
C ASP A 81 5.58 -10.95 -4.71
N ASN A 82 6.64 -11.09 -5.51
CA ASN A 82 7.56 -12.24 -5.44
C ASN A 82 8.70 -12.06 -4.40
N LEU A 83 8.55 -11.16 -3.42
CA LEU A 83 9.58 -10.90 -2.42
C LEU A 83 9.80 -12.14 -1.52
N SER A 84 11.04 -12.39 -1.13
CA SER A 84 11.38 -13.53 -0.25
C SER A 84 10.65 -13.47 1.09
N THR A 85 10.42 -12.26 1.61
CA THR A 85 9.68 -12.03 2.86
C THR A 85 8.24 -12.54 2.76
N HIS A 86 7.59 -12.39 1.60
CA HIS A 86 6.21 -12.83 1.37
C HIS A 86 6.05 -14.34 1.27
N LYS A 87 7.15 -15.06 1.07
CA LYS A 87 7.17 -16.53 0.99
C LYS A 87 7.41 -17.21 2.33
N ASN A 88 7.24 -16.49 3.44
CA ASN A 88 7.37 -17.08 4.76
C ASN A 88 6.36 -18.24 4.92
N PRO A 89 6.80 -19.47 5.21
CA PRO A 89 5.91 -20.64 5.23
C PRO A 89 4.79 -20.54 6.26
N GLU A 90 5.04 -19.96 7.43
CA GLU A 90 4.02 -19.81 8.48
C GLU A 90 2.96 -18.78 8.07
N ALA A 91 3.37 -17.68 7.43
CA ALA A 91 2.44 -16.69 6.91
C ALA A 91 1.56 -17.26 5.79
N VAL A 92 2.14 -18.02 4.85
CA VAL A 92 1.39 -18.69 3.78
C VAL A 92 0.42 -19.71 4.37
N ALA A 93 0.88 -20.55 5.29
CA ALA A 93 0.03 -21.54 5.96
C ALA A 93 -1.12 -20.89 6.74
N ALA A 94 -0.89 -19.74 7.38
CA ALA A 94 -1.93 -19.00 8.09
C ALA A 94 -3.02 -18.45 7.15
N ILE A 95 -2.64 -18.00 5.94
CA ILE A 95 -3.60 -17.59 4.92
C ILE A 95 -4.39 -18.82 4.44
N GLU A 96 -3.71 -19.90 4.07
CA GLU A 96 -4.34 -21.10 3.52
C GLU A 96 -5.26 -21.82 4.53
N ALA A 97 -4.95 -21.74 5.83
CA ALA A 97 -5.81 -22.26 6.90
C ALA A 97 -7.20 -21.61 6.94
N THR A 98 -7.38 -20.43 6.35
CA THR A 98 -8.69 -19.77 6.22
C THR A 98 -9.53 -20.31 5.06
N GLY A 99 -8.94 -21.18 4.23
CA GLY A 99 -9.51 -21.64 2.96
C GLY A 99 -9.26 -20.67 1.79
N ALA A 100 -8.39 -19.68 1.97
CA ALA A 100 -7.94 -18.77 0.92
C ALA A 100 -6.74 -19.34 0.16
N GLU A 101 -6.49 -18.85 -1.06
CA GLU A 101 -5.34 -19.21 -1.88
C GLU A 101 -4.30 -18.09 -1.91
N VAL A 102 -3.02 -18.44 -1.96
CA VAL A 102 -1.92 -17.49 -2.14
C VAL A 102 -1.42 -17.52 -3.57
N VAL A 103 -1.36 -16.36 -4.22
CA VAL A 103 -0.80 -16.19 -5.57
C VAL A 103 0.33 -15.18 -5.54
N PHE A 104 1.50 -15.60 -5.99
CA PHE A 104 2.66 -14.72 -6.16
C PHE A 104 2.73 -14.19 -7.59
N GLN A 105 2.94 -12.89 -7.72
CA GLN A 105 3.12 -12.26 -9.02
C GLN A 105 4.46 -12.66 -9.68
N PRO A 106 4.54 -12.58 -11.01
CA PRO A 106 5.84 -12.56 -11.69
C PRO A 106 6.71 -11.43 -11.15
N ARG A 107 8.03 -11.64 -11.17
CA ARG A 107 8.97 -10.61 -10.71
C ARG A 107 8.82 -9.35 -11.57
N TYR A 108 8.88 -8.19 -10.92
CA TYR A 108 8.81 -6.87 -11.56
C TYR A 108 7.50 -6.61 -12.31
N SER A 109 6.38 -7.17 -11.82
CA SER A 109 5.05 -6.94 -12.40
C SER A 109 4.08 -6.21 -11.46
N PRO A 110 4.43 -5.02 -10.95
CA PRO A 110 3.57 -4.24 -10.06
C PRO A 110 2.27 -3.79 -10.74
N GLU A 111 2.22 -3.73 -12.07
CA GLU A 111 1.03 -3.37 -12.84
C GLU A 111 -0.15 -4.32 -12.63
N PHE A 112 0.12 -5.54 -12.16
CA PHE A 112 -0.91 -6.52 -11.83
C PHE A 112 -1.33 -6.46 -10.36
N ASN A 113 -0.77 -5.58 -9.52
CA ASN A 113 -1.15 -5.48 -8.10
C ASN A 113 -2.08 -4.27 -7.88
N ALA A 114 -3.37 -4.51 -7.66
CA ALA A 114 -4.35 -3.43 -7.48
C ALA A 114 -4.02 -2.48 -6.33
N ILE A 115 -3.30 -2.95 -5.30
CA ILE A 115 -2.91 -2.10 -4.18
C ILE A 115 -1.87 -1.05 -4.57
N GLU A 116 -1.09 -1.24 -5.64
CA GLU A 116 -0.14 -0.24 -6.13
C GLU A 116 -0.87 1.03 -6.62
N MET A 117 -2.07 0.86 -7.18
CA MET A 117 -2.94 1.98 -7.52
C MET A 117 -3.45 2.70 -6.26
N CYS A 118 -3.78 1.95 -5.20
CA CYS A 118 -4.13 2.51 -3.90
C CYS A 118 -2.96 3.31 -3.30
N TRP A 119 -1.74 2.79 -3.34
CA TRP A 119 -0.56 3.51 -2.89
C TRP A 119 -0.29 4.77 -3.69
N SER A 120 -0.44 4.71 -5.02
CA SER A 120 -0.33 5.88 -5.88
C SER A 120 -1.35 6.96 -5.50
N TRP A 121 -2.60 6.57 -5.26
CA TRP A 121 -3.69 7.44 -4.84
C TRP A 121 -3.43 8.11 -3.48
N ILE A 122 -3.02 7.35 -2.47
CA ILE A 122 -2.65 7.92 -1.15
C ILE A 122 -1.46 8.87 -1.28
N LYS A 123 -0.38 8.44 -1.95
CA LYS A 123 0.84 9.23 -2.09
C LYS A 123 0.64 10.46 -2.95
N HIS A 124 -0.33 10.48 -3.86
CA HIS A 124 -0.71 11.68 -4.59
C HIS A 124 -1.14 12.78 -3.62
N ASP A 125 -2.03 12.47 -2.67
CA ASP A 125 -2.49 13.43 -1.66
C ASP A 125 -1.38 13.80 -0.67
N LEU A 126 -0.55 12.84 -0.25
CA LEU A 126 0.59 13.16 0.64
C LEU A 126 1.61 14.11 0.00
N ARG A 127 1.88 13.95 -1.31
CA ARG A 127 2.75 14.88 -2.07
C ARG A 127 2.14 16.28 -2.17
N ARG A 128 0.80 16.37 -2.22
CA ARG A 128 0.05 17.63 -2.22
C ARG A 128 0.13 18.36 -0.90
N ILE A 129 0.02 17.63 0.19
CA ILE A 129 0.16 18.18 1.54
C ILE A 129 1.60 18.60 1.79
N GLY A 130 2.59 17.82 1.34
CA GLY A 130 4.02 18.16 1.47
C GLY A 130 4.46 18.32 2.94
N CYS A 131 3.82 17.62 3.88
CA CYS A 131 4.12 17.75 5.30
C CYS A 131 5.52 17.21 5.63
N ARG A 132 6.25 17.91 6.50
CA ARG A 132 7.60 17.53 6.95
C ARG A 132 7.62 16.82 8.31
N ALA A 133 6.46 16.55 8.89
CA ALA A 133 6.32 15.75 10.10
C ALA A 133 5.81 14.35 9.74
N ILE A 134 6.60 13.31 10.06
CA ILE A 134 6.29 11.94 9.66
C ILE A 134 4.98 11.45 10.28
N ASP A 135 4.72 11.76 11.54
CA ASP A 135 3.50 11.32 12.24
C ASP A 135 2.25 11.95 11.61
N ARG A 136 2.35 13.18 11.11
CA ARG A 136 1.25 13.82 10.38
C ARG A 136 1.01 13.14 9.04
N LEU A 137 2.06 12.76 8.32
CA LEU A 137 1.92 11.99 7.07
C LEU A 137 1.27 10.63 7.32
N VAL A 138 1.62 9.95 8.43
CA VAL A 138 0.95 8.72 8.85
C VAL A 138 -0.53 8.97 9.08
N THR A 139 -0.90 9.97 9.89
CA THR A 139 -2.31 10.31 10.13
C THR A 139 -3.07 10.60 8.84
N TYR A 140 -2.45 11.31 7.88
CA TYR A 140 -3.09 11.56 6.58
C TYR A 140 -3.23 10.29 5.74
N ALA A 141 -2.25 9.41 5.76
CA ALA A 141 -2.31 8.12 5.06
C ALA A 141 -3.42 7.23 5.64
N GLU A 142 -3.54 7.14 6.96
CA GLU A 142 -4.59 6.37 7.65
C GLU A 142 -5.98 6.93 7.35
N ARG A 143 -6.15 8.26 7.39
CA ARG A 143 -7.41 8.91 7.00
C ARG A 143 -7.79 8.59 5.57
N ARG A 144 -6.82 8.67 4.65
CA ARG A 144 -7.06 8.37 3.24
C ARG A 144 -7.37 6.89 3.02
N TRP A 145 -6.72 6.00 3.77
CA TRP A 145 -7.01 4.58 3.77
C TRP A 145 -8.45 4.28 4.24
N ALA A 146 -8.95 4.99 5.26
CA ALA A 146 -10.32 4.85 5.74
C ALA A 146 -11.39 5.27 4.72
N GLU A 147 -11.00 5.98 3.65
CA GLU A 147 -11.89 6.37 2.54
C GLU A 147 -11.93 5.33 1.41
N ILE A 148 -11.21 4.21 1.54
CA ILE A 148 -11.26 3.12 0.55
C ILE A 148 -12.66 2.52 0.53
N THR A 149 -13.20 2.33 -0.67
CA THR A 149 -14.52 1.75 -0.89
C THR A 149 -14.44 0.56 -1.84
N PRO A 150 -15.43 -0.35 -1.83
CA PRO A 150 -15.49 -1.45 -2.80
C PRO A 150 -15.45 -0.96 -4.26
N THR A 151 -16.02 0.21 -4.54
CA THR A 151 -16.01 0.84 -5.87
C THR A 151 -14.58 1.21 -6.30
N LEU A 152 -13.78 1.78 -5.40
CA LEU A 152 -12.37 2.08 -5.65
C LEU A 152 -11.57 0.79 -5.87
N CYS A 153 -11.74 -0.21 -5.00
CA CYS A 153 -11.05 -1.50 -5.13
C CYS A 153 -11.32 -2.17 -6.48
N ARG A 154 -12.58 -2.22 -6.91
CA ARG A 154 -12.94 -2.77 -8.23
C ARG A 154 -12.38 -1.95 -9.37
N ALA A 155 -12.39 -0.61 -9.27
CA ALA A 155 -11.80 0.24 -10.29
C ALA A 155 -10.29 0.00 -10.45
N TRP A 156 -9.56 -0.15 -9.34
CA TRP A 156 -8.14 -0.47 -9.35
C TRP A 156 -7.87 -1.87 -9.92
N ALA A 157 -8.64 -2.89 -9.50
CA ALA A 157 -8.50 -4.24 -10.05
C ALA A 157 -8.77 -4.29 -11.57
N ARG A 158 -9.79 -3.58 -12.08
CA ARG A 158 -9.98 -3.43 -13.54
C ARG A 158 -8.82 -2.74 -14.22
N GLY A 159 -8.23 -1.73 -13.59
CA GLY A 159 -7.02 -1.05 -14.06
C GLY A 159 -5.81 -1.98 -14.22
N CYS A 160 -5.75 -3.03 -13.39
CA CYS A 160 -4.75 -4.10 -13.46
C CYS A 160 -5.11 -5.24 -14.43
N GLY A 161 -6.23 -5.15 -15.14
CA GLY A 161 -6.67 -6.15 -16.13
C GLY A 161 -7.50 -7.31 -15.56
N TYR A 162 -7.93 -7.25 -14.29
CA TYR A 162 -8.84 -8.25 -13.73
C TYR A 162 -10.29 -8.05 -14.19
N ALA A 163 -10.98 -9.14 -14.49
CA ALA A 163 -12.41 -9.15 -14.76
C ALA A 163 -13.20 -9.18 -13.43
N VAL A 164 -13.68 -8.01 -12.99
CA VAL A 164 -14.37 -7.80 -11.70
C VAL A 164 -15.57 -6.86 -11.79
#